data_AF-A0A533WA30-F1
#
_entry.id   AF-A0A533WA30-F1
#
_cell.length_a   1.000
_cell.length_b   1.000
_cell.length_c   1.000
_cell.angle_alpha   90.00
_cell.angle_beta   90.00
_cell.angle_gamma   90.00
#
_symmetry.space_group_name_H-M   'P 1'
#
loop_
_entity.id
_entity.type
_entity.pdbx_description
1 polymer ?
#
loop_
_entity_poly.entity_id
_entity_poly.type
_entity_poly.pdbx_seq_one_letter_code
_entity_poly.pdbx_strand_id
1 'polypeptide(L)'
;MLYGVYVYQCSNSLGRASRILEPFVERSHESIRQWVQRLAPVCDEFDVDRRLVTAVFVDETMIRIRGREAWVVSIADALRPQPEKATAP
;
A
#
# COMPACT_ATOMS: atom_id res chain seq x y z
N MET A 1 4.48 2.60 -16.05
CA MET A 1 3.28 2.36 -15.20
C MET A 1 3.68 2.17 -13.74
N LEU A 2 4.38 1.08 -13.39
CA LEU A 2 4.82 0.78 -12.01
C LEU A 2 5.59 1.93 -11.35
N TYR A 3 6.55 2.53 -12.05
CA TYR A 3 7.28 3.69 -11.51
C TYR A 3 6.35 4.87 -11.17
N GLY A 4 5.30 5.10 -11.96
CA GLY A 4 4.33 6.15 -11.66
C GLY A 4 3.47 5.86 -10.44
N VAL A 5 3.14 4.59 -10.18
CA VAL A 5 2.45 4.14 -8.96
C VAL A 5 3.38 4.27 -7.75
N TYR A 6 4.65 3.92 -7.89
CA TYR A 6 5.67 4.13 -6.87
C TYR A 6 5.81 5.63 -6.50
N VAL A 7 5.96 6.50 -7.51
CA VAL A 7 6.04 7.95 -7.30
C VAL A 7 4.76 8.49 -6.64
N TYR A 8 3.59 7.97 -6.97
CA TYR A 8 2.34 8.30 -6.26
C TYR A 8 2.39 7.92 -4.78
N GLN A 9 2.82 6.70 -4.44
CA GLN A 9 2.96 6.25 -3.06
C GLN A 9 3.94 7.12 -2.27
N CYS A 10 5.07 7.53 -2.87
CA CYS A 10 6.04 8.40 -2.21
C CYS A 10 5.56 9.85 -2.04
N SER A 11 4.79 10.37 -3.00
CA SER A 11 4.37 11.78 -3.02
C SER A 11 3.03 12.05 -2.32
N ASN A 12 2.28 10.98 -2.01
CA ASN A 12 0.95 10.98 -1.39
C ASN A 12 -0.06 11.93 -2.10
N SER A 13 0.17 12.20 -3.38
CA SER A 13 -0.66 13.12 -4.16
C SER A 13 -0.53 12.79 -5.65
N LEU A 14 -1.65 12.45 -6.29
CA LEU A 14 -1.69 12.25 -7.74
C LEU A 14 -1.18 13.51 -8.46
N GLY A 15 -1.59 14.67 -7.95
CA GLY A 15 -1.13 16.02 -8.29
C GLY A 15 0.38 16.12 -8.49
N ARG A 16 1.08 15.81 -7.40
CA ARG A 16 2.55 15.87 -7.32
C ARG A 16 3.19 14.79 -8.17
N ALA A 17 2.62 13.58 -8.19
CA ALA A 17 3.16 12.48 -8.96
C ALA A 17 3.22 12.78 -10.46
N SER A 18 2.18 13.38 -11.04
CA SER A 18 2.18 13.78 -12.45
C SER A 18 3.23 14.85 -12.76
N ARG A 19 3.39 15.88 -11.90
CA ARG A 19 4.44 16.89 -12.10
C ARG A 19 5.84 16.29 -12.06
N ILE A 20 6.07 15.30 -11.20
CA ILE A 20 7.36 14.59 -11.13
C ILE A 20 7.59 13.74 -12.39
N LEU A 21 6.52 13.18 -12.97
CA LEU A 21 6.59 12.34 -14.16
C LEU A 21 6.59 13.14 -15.47
N GLU A 22 6.16 14.40 -15.45
CA GLU A 22 6.06 15.31 -16.60
C GLU A 22 7.33 15.34 -17.47
N PRO A 23 8.57 15.38 -16.92
CA PRO A 23 9.79 15.38 -17.74
C PRO A 23 10.02 14.09 -18.53
N PHE A 24 9.47 12.98 -18.07
CA PHE A 24 9.64 11.66 -18.69
C PHE A 24 8.46 11.34 -19.61
N VAL A 25 7.25 11.69 -19.19
CA VAL A 25 6.03 11.36 -19.92
C VAL A 25 4.89 12.28 -19.47
N GLU A 26 4.33 13.03 -20.43
CA GLU A 26 3.22 13.95 -20.14
C GLU A 26 1.95 13.14 -19.86
N ARG A 27 1.52 13.14 -18.58
CA ARG A 27 0.37 12.36 -18.11
C ARG A 27 -0.41 13.12 -17.06
N SER A 28 -1.73 13.04 -17.19
CA SER A 28 -2.67 13.58 -16.21
C SER A 28 -2.69 12.76 -14.92
N HIS A 29 -3.14 13.40 -13.83
CA HIS A 29 -3.43 12.75 -12.55
C HIS A 29 -4.39 11.55 -12.71
N GLU A 30 -5.35 11.65 -13.63
CA GLU A 30 -6.29 10.58 -13.95
C GLU A 30 -5.62 9.34 -14.54
N SER A 31 -4.56 9.51 -15.34
CA SER A 31 -3.81 8.38 -15.89
C SER A 31 -3.14 7.56 -14.78
N ILE A 32 -2.56 8.25 -13.80
CA ILE A 32 -1.92 7.62 -12.63
C ILE A 32 -2.98 6.94 -11.77
N ARG A 33 -4.13 7.59 -11.57
CA ARG A 33 -5.28 7.02 -10.84
C ARG A 33 -5.75 5.71 -11.46
N GLN A 34 -5.88 5.65 -12.78
CA GLN A 34 -6.26 4.42 -13.49
C GLN A 34 -5.21 3.30 -13.29
N TRP A 35 -3.92 3.63 -13.26
CA TRP A 35 -2.88 2.63 -12.98
C TRP A 35 -2.96 2.06 -11.57
N VAL A 36 -3.22 2.91 -10.58
CA VAL A 36 -3.46 2.47 -9.19
C VAL A 36 -4.67 1.55 -9.13
N GLN A 37 -5.78 1.93 -9.77
CA GLN A 37 -6.99 1.11 -9.79
C GLN A 37 -6.79 -0.25 -10.47
N ARG A 38 -5.97 -0.32 -11.53
CA ARG A 38 -5.63 -1.59 -12.19
C ARG A 38 -4.83 -2.54 -11.30
N LEU A 39 -4.05 -2.01 -10.36
CA LEU A 39 -3.27 -2.80 -9.42
C LEU A 39 -4.01 -3.10 -8.11
N ALA A 40 -5.17 -2.48 -7.89
CA ALA A 40 -5.95 -2.69 -6.67
C ALA A 40 -6.26 -4.17 -6.38
N PRO A 41 -6.58 -5.04 -7.37
CA PRO A 41 -6.83 -6.47 -7.10
C PRO A 41 -5.62 -7.21 -6.53
N VAL A 42 -4.39 -6.75 -6.79
CA VAL A 42 -3.18 -7.36 -6.21
C VAL A 42 -3.16 -7.20 -4.69
N CYS A 43 -3.81 -6.16 -4.16
CA CYS A 43 -3.93 -5.97 -2.71
C CYS A 43 -4.84 -7.01 -2.06
N ASP A 44 -5.73 -7.66 -2.82
CA ASP A 44 -6.64 -8.68 -2.30
C ASP A 44 -5.98 -10.07 -2.23
N GLU A 45 -4.79 -10.24 -2.84
CA GLU A 45 -4.06 -11.52 -2.86
C GLU A 45 -3.18 -11.74 -1.61
N PHE A 46 -3.05 -10.74 -0.73
CA PHE A 46 -2.30 -10.88 0.51
C PHE A 46 -3.14 -11.61 1.57
N ASP A 47 -3.05 -12.94 1.58
CA ASP A 47 -3.56 -13.78 2.66
C ASP A 47 -2.41 -14.29 3.54
N VAL A 48 -2.64 -14.32 4.85
CA VAL A 48 -1.66 -14.77 5.85
C VAL A 48 -2.15 -16.06 6.49
N ASP A 49 -1.30 -17.08 6.53
CA ASP A 49 -1.60 -18.29 7.30
C ASP A 49 -1.74 -17.96 8.78
N ARG A 50 -2.98 -17.99 9.28
CA ARG A 50 -3.35 -17.68 10.67
C ARG A 50 -2.60 -18.52 11.70
N ARG A 51 -2.06 -19.69 11.33
CA ARG A 51 -1.26 -20.55 12.21
C ARG A 51 0.10 -19.95 12.55
N LEU A 52 0.60 -19.04 11.71
CA LEU A 52 1.88 -18.36 11.88
C LEU A 52 1.77 -17.08 12.71
N VAL A 53 0.54 -16.61 12.98
CA VAL A 53 0.27 -15.38 13.72
C VAL A 53 0.40 -15.61 15.22
N THR A 54 1.24 -14.82 15.88
CA THR A 54 1.50 -14.89 17.32
C THR A 54 0.75 -13.82 18.09
N ALA A 55 0.58 -12.65 17.48
CA ALA A 55 -0.16 -11.53 18.02
C ALA A 55 -0.81 -10.76 16.88
N VAL A 56 -1.91 -10.07 17.20
CA VAL A 56 -2.65 -9.21 16.27
C VAL A 56 -2.62 -7.80 16.83
N PHE A 57 -2.15 -6.85 16.04
CA PHE A 57 -2.23 -5.42 16.36
C PHE A 57 -3.39 -4.81 15.59
N VAL A 58 -4.19 -4.02 16.28
CA VAL A 58 -5.32 -3.31 15.69
C VAL A 58 -5.11 -1.82 15.91
N ASP A 59 -5.14 -1.05 14.84
CA ASP A 59 -5.10 0.41 14.87
C ASP A 59 -6.32 0.97 14.13
N GLU A 60 -6.99 1.94 14.76
CA GLU A 60 -8.14 2.63 14.20
C GLU A 60 -7.76 4.07 13.88
N THR A 61 -7.74 4.41 12.58
CA THR A 61 -7.42 5.75 12.10
C THR A 61 -8.68 6.41 11.52
N MET A 62 -9.09 7.55 12.10
CA MET A 62 -10.16 8.38 11.53
C MET A 62 -9.61 9.21 10.36
N ILE A 63 -10.28 9.13 9.22
CA ILE A 63 -9.99 9.92 8.03
C ILE A 63 -11.21 10.75 7.62
N ARG A 64 -10.96 11.90 6.99
CA ARG A 64 -12.01 12.76 6.45
C ARG A 64 -12.03 12.68 4.93
N ILE A 65 -13.15 12.25 4.38
CA ILE A 65 -13.39 12.15 2.95
C ILE A 65 -14.54 13.09 2.58
N ARG A 66 -14.25 14.15 1.82
CA ARG A 66 -15.25 15.12 1.35
C ARG A 66 -16.18 15.66 2.46
N GLY A 67 -15.61 15.94 3.63
CA GLY A 67 -16.35 16.46 4.79
C GLY A 67 -17.12 15.41 5.60
N ARG A 68 -17.02 14.13 5.24
CA ARG A 68 -17.53 13.01 6.04
C ARG A 68 -16.39 12.33 6.78
N GLU A 69 -16.66 11.89 8.00
CA GLU A 69 -15.73 11.12 8.80
C GLU A 69 -15.90 9.63 8.47
N ALA A 70 -14.78 8.94 8.26
CA ALA A 70 -14.71 7.51 8.03
C ALA A 70 -13.61 6.92 8.91
N TRP A 71 -13.79 5.70 9.38
CA TRP A 71 -12.81 4.98 10.18
C TRP A 71 -12.15 3.91 9.32
N VAL A 72 -10.83 3.93 9.28
CA VAL A 72 -10.02 2.87 8.69
C VAL A 72 -9.47 2.04 9.83
N VAL A 73 -9.86 0.78 9.88
CA VAL A 73 -9.30 -0.20 10.82
C VAL A 73 -8.18 -0.94 10.09
N SER A 74 -6.96 -0.84 10.59
CA SER A 74 -5.82 -1.60 10.11
C SER A 74 -5.49 -2.71 11.09
N ILE A 75 -5.27 -3.91 10.55
CA ILE A 75 -4.92 -5.09 11.33
C ILE A 75 -3.56 -5.56 10.83
N ALA A 76 -2.61 -5.73 11.74
CA ALA A 76 -1.28 -6.22 11.44
C ALA A 76 -1.00 -7.51 12.21
N ASP A 77 -0.67 -8.56 11.47
CA ASP A 77 -0.36 -9.88 12.02
C ASP A 77 1.14 -10.00 12.32
N ALA A 78 1.48 -10.24 13.59
CA ALA A 78 2.85 -10.52 14.00
C ALA A 78 3.18 -12.00 13.71
N LEU A 79 3.91 -12.24 12.64
CA LEU A 79 4.36 -13.58 12.27
C LEU A 79 5.39 -14.11 13.25
N ARG A 80 5.34 -15.42 13.54
CA ARG A 80 6.43 -16.10 14.23
C ARG A 80 7.73 -15.88 13.46
N PRO A 81 8.84 -15.51 14.13
CA PRO A 81 10.13 -15.56 13.49
C PRO A 81 10.36 -16.98 12.98
N GLN A 82 10.62 -17.12 11.68
CA GLN A 82 11.10 -18.37 11.11
C GLN A 82 12.40 -18.72 11.84
N PRO A 83 12.59 -19.97 12.32
CA PRO A 83 13.87 -20.36 12.87
C PRO A 83 14.92 -20.09 11.79
N GLU A 84 15.87 -19.20 12.11
CA GLU A 84 17.03 -18.93 11.28
C GLU A 84 17.59 -20.29 10.87
N LYS A 85 17.79 -20.51 9.57
CA LYS A 85 18.45 -21.71 9.07
C LYS A 85 19.76 -21.82 9.83
N ALA A 86 19.82 -22.74 10.78
CA ALA A 86 21.01 -23.08 11.52
C ALA A 86 22.08 -23.43 10.49
N THR A 87 22.91 -22.45 10.18
CA THR A 87 24.11 -22.66 9.38
C THR A 87 25.13 -23.18 10.39
N ALA A 88 25.09 -24.48 10.60
CA ALA A 88 26.18 -25.24 11.19
C ALA A 88 27.05 -25.78 10.04
N PRO A 89 28.32 -26.12 10.28
CA PRO A 89 29.24 -25.70 11.34
C PRO A 89 30.26 -24.63 10.87
#